data_AF-A0A7K6ZB28-F1
#
_entry.id   AF-A0A7K6ZB28-F1
#
_cell.length_a   1.000
_cell.length_b   1.000
_cell.length_c   1.000
_cell.angle_alpha   90.00
_cell.angle_beta   90.00
_cell.angle_gamma   90.00
#
_symmetry.space_group_name_H-M   'P 1'
#
loop_
_entity.id
_entity.type
_entity.pdbx_description
1 polymer ?
#
loop_
_entity_poly.entity_id
_entity_poly.type
_entity_poly.pdbx_seq_one_letter_code
_entity_poly.pdbx_strand_id
1 'polypeptide(L)'
;VIRPEPCGVCGSRIRFGKAAVKCRQCQLLLHPKCREQCPSPCGPRPRHHAWPSEGVLADFAPTTPPLVPALVVQCVTEVEARGLTEVGLYRVPGAEQLVREWKRRLLRAGGALPALGSVADIHVVCGVLKDFLRG
;
A
#
# COMPACT_ATOMS: atom_id res chain seq x y z
N VAL A 1 -22.27 1.90 9.50
CA VAL A 1 -21.80 3.22 9.99
C VAL A 1 -21.00 3.90 8.88
N ILE A 2 -21.57 4.89 8.20
CA ILE A 2 -20.87 5.65 7.15
C ILE A 2 -19.98 6.66 7.86
N ARG A 3 -18.66 6.48 7.80
CA ARG A 3 -17.69 7.38 8.44
C ARG A 3 -17.35 8.50 7.45
N PRO A 4 -17.84 9.74 7.65
CA PRO A 4 -17.55 10.83 6.73
C PRO A 4 -16.06 11.21 6.80
N GLU A 5 -15.38 11.15 5.65
CA GLU A 5 -13.99 11.55 5.53
C GLU A 5 -13.84 13.06 5.81
N PRO A 6 -12.77 13.51 6.50
CA PRO A 6 -12.55 14.93 6.79
C PRO A 6 -12.09 15.70 5.56
N CYS A 7 -12.35 17.01 5.53
CA CYS A 7 -11.85 17.90 4.50
C CYS A 7 -10.32 17.95 4.53
N GLY A 8 -9.67 17.68 3.39
CA GLY A 8 -8.21 17.63 3.28
C GLY A 8 -7.46 18.97 3.46
N VAL A 9 -8.16 20.11 3.49
CA VAL A 9 -7.56 21.45 3.69
C VAL A 9 -7.80 21.97 5.11
N CYS A 10 -9.03 21.89 5.62
CA CYS A 10 -9.38 22.47 6.93
C CYS A 10 -9.49 21.43 8.07
N GLY A 11 -9.28 20.14 7.79
CA GLY A 11 -9.37 19.04 8.76
C GLY A 11 -10.77 18.80 9.35
N SER A 12 -11.74 19.65 9.04
CA SER A 12 -13.11 19.58 9.57
C SER A 12 -13.92 18.52 8.83
N ARG A 13 -14.79 17.81 9.57
CA ARG A 13 -15.71 16.82 8.97
C ARG A 13 -16.74 17.51 8.09
N ILE A 14 -16.96 16.95 6.90
CA ILE A 14 -18.06 17.36 6.04
C ILE A 14 -19.34 16.79 6.64
N ARG A 15 -20.25 17.67 7.06
CA ARG A 15 -21.52 17.25 7.68
C ARG A 15 -22.42 16.57 6.65
N PHE A 16 -23.21 15.60 7.10
CA PHE A 16 -24.18 14.88 6.28
C PHE A 16 -25.14 15.86 5.59
N GLY A 17 -25.38 15.67 4.29
CA GLY A 17 -26.23 16.55 3.48
C GLY A 17 -25.59 17.84 2.95
N LYS A 18 -24.31 18.12 3.27
CA LYS A 18 -23.59 19.26 2.67
C LYS A 18 -22.81 18.84 1.42
N ALA A 19 -22.80 19.73 0.43
CA ALA A 19 -22.04 19.54 -0.79
C ALA A 19 -20.54 19.39 -0.48
N ALA A 20 -19.92 18.39 -1.11
CA ALA A 20 -18.49 18.10 -1.05
C ALA A 20 -17.94 17.99 -2.46
N VAL A 21 -16.68 18.39 -2.64
CA VAL A 21 -15.96 18.23 -3.90
C VAL A 21 -14.93 17.11 -3.72
N LYS A 22 -15.02 16.08 -4.55
CA LYS A 22 -14.07 14.96 -4.55
C LYS A 22 -13.25 14.98 -5.84
N CYS A 23 -11.93 15.05 -5.73
CA CYS A 23 -11.07 14.99 -6.90
C CYS A 23 -11.07 13.58 -7.51
N ARG A 24 -11.35 13.46 -8.82
CA ARG A 24 -11.34 12.16 -9.52
C ARG A 24 -9.93 11.54 -9.64
N GLN A 25 -8.88 12.37 -9.59
CA GLN A 25 -7.49 11.92 -9.75
C GLN A 25 -6.89 11.49 -8.41
N CYS A 26 -6.88 12.37 -7.40
CA CYS A 26 -6.24 12.12 -6.11
C CYS A 26 -7.20 11.71 -4.97
N GLN A 27 -8.50 11.57 -5.25
CA GLN A 27 -9.57 11.22 -4.29
C GLN A 27 -9.72 12.19 -3.10
N LEU A 28 -9.02 13.33 -3.11
CA LEU A 28 -9.08 14.35 -2.07
C LEU A 28 -10.51 14.90 -1.94
N LEU A 29 -11.05 14.86 -0.72
CA LEU A 29 -12.37 15.36 -0.38
C LEU A 29 -12.27 16.74 0.28
N LEU A 30 -13.00 17.72 -0.26
CA LEU A 30 -12.93 19.12 0.14
C LEU A 30 -14.32 19.74 0.28
N HIS A 31 -14.45 20.76 1.12
CA HIS A 31 -15.57 21.68 1.03
C HIS A 31 -15.48 22.51 -0.27
N PRO A 32 -16.61 22.92 -0.86
CA PRO A 32 -16.62 23.81 -2.03
C PRO A 32 -15.80 25.09 -1.80
N LYS A 33 -15.87 25.65 -0.59
CA LYS A 33 -15.10 26.84 -0.18
C LYS A 33 -13.60 26.59 -0.01
N CYS A 34 -13.20 25.36 0.31
CA CYS A 34 -11.79 24.99 0.52
C CYS A 34 -11.08 24.61 -0.79
N ARG A 35 -11.79 24.55 -1.92
CA ARG A 35 -11.21 24.25 -3.25
C ARG A 35 -10.15 25.29 -3.65
N GLU A 36 -10.45 26.57 -3.47
CA GLU A 36 -9.58 27.69 -3.86
C GLU A 36 -8.37 27.86 -2.91
N GLN A 37 -8.43 27.24 -1.72
CA GLN A 37 -7.36 27.26 -0.72
C GLN A 37 -6.48 26.00 -0.79
N CYS A 38 -6.62 25.20 -1.85
CA CYS A 38 -5.84 23.98 -2.02
C CYS A 38 -4.39 24.37 -2.34
N PRO A 39 -3.41 24.01 -1.48
CA PRO A 39 -2.05 24.53 -1.58
C PRO A 39 -1.26 23.97 -2.77
N SER A 40 -1.75 22.92 -3.45
CA SER A 40 -1.11 22.39 -4.65
C SER A 40 -2.11 22.00 -5.74
N PRO A 41 -1.76 22.24 -7.03
CA PRO A 41 -2.51 21.71 -8.15
C PRO A 41 -2.51 20.17 -8.09
N CYS A 42 -3.59 19.54 -8.55
CA CYS A 42 -3.65 18.08 -8.60
C CYS A 42 -2.59 17.56 -9.58
N GLY A 43 -1.43 17.18 -9.06
CA GLY A 43 -0.42 16.47 -9.85
C GLY A 43 -0.91 15.07 -10.19
N PRO A 44 -0.27 14.39 -11.16
CA PRO A 44 -0.37 12.95 -11.32
C PRO A 44 0.25 12.31 -10.08
N ARG A 45 -0.49 12.31 -8.97
CA ARG A 45 -0.25 11.38 -7.89
C ARG A 45 -0.41 10.02 -8.57
N PRO A 46 0.60 9.12 -8.52
CA PRO A 46 0.30 7.72 -8.72
C PRO A 46 -0.89 7.48 -7.81
N ARG A 47 -1.99 6.97 -8.35
CA ARG A 47 -3.08 6.58 -7.47
C ARG A 47 -2.40 5.66 -6.48
N HIS A 48 -2.24 6.12 -5.24
CA HIS A 48 -2.02 5.23 -4.12
C HIS A 48 -3.35 4.51 -4.07
N HIS A 49 -3.50 3.50 -4.94
CA HIS A 49 -4.41 2.42 -4.72
C HIS A 49 -3.97 1.93 -3.35
N ALA A 50 -4.67 2.41 -2.32
CA ALA A 50 -4.60 1.77 -1.03
C ALA A 50 -4.96 0.33 -1.36
N TRP A 51 -3.94 -0.53 -1.42
CA TRP A 51 -4.16 -1.89 -1.83
C TRP A 51 -5.21 -2.46 -0.88
N PRO A 52 -6.25 -3.10 -1.41
CA PRO A 52 -7.28 -3.64 -0.55
C PRO A 52 -6.61 -4.60 0.45
N SER A 53 -7.10 -4.65 1.68
CA SER A 53 -6.53 -5.54 2.70
C SER A 53 -6.62 -7.01 2.28
N GLU A 54 -7.59 -7.32 1.42
CA GLU A 54 -7.87 -8.62 0.82
C GLU A 54 -8.38 -8.37 -0.61
N GLY A 55 -7.97 -9.20 -1.57
CA GLY A 55 -8.33 -9.03 -2.98
C GLY A 55 -7.68 -10.10 -3.86
N VAL A 56 -7.93 -10.04 -5.16
CA VAL A 56 -7.30 -10.95 -6.13
C VAL A 56 -5.96 -10.34 -6.56
N LEU A 57 -4.98 -11.17 -6.96
CA LEU A 57 -3.65 -10.72 -7.37
C LEU A 57 -3.65 -9.54 -8.36
N ALA A 58 -4.63 -9.51 -9.27
CA ALA A 58 -4.83 -8.44 -10.25
C ALA A 58 -5.09 -7.06 -9.61
N ASP A 59 -5.69 -7.00 -8.42
CA ASP A 59 -5.97 -5.75 -7.71
C ASP A 59 -4.69 -5.06 -7.19
N PHE A 60 -3.60 -5.83 -7.07
CA PHE A 60 -2.31 -5.37 -6.57
C PHE A 60 -1.30 -5.09 -7.71
N ALA A 61 -1.63 -5.48 -8.94
CA ALA A 61 -0.77 -5.30 -10.10
C ALA A 61 -0.96 -3.90 -10.73
N PRO A 62 0.08 -3.33 -11.35
CA PRO A 62 -0.08 -2.12 -12.16
C PRO A 62 -0.99 -2.41 -13.37
N THR A 63 -1.63 -1.37 -13.89
CA THR A 63 -2.47 -1.47 -15.11
C THR A 63 -1.65 -1.54 -16.40
N THR A 64 -0.33 -1.36 -16.32
CA THR A 64 0.61 -1.42 -17.44
C THR A 64 1.59 -2.57 -17.23
N PRO A 65 2.03 -3.26 -18.30
CA PRO A 65 3.04 -4.30 -18.18
C PRO A 65 4.37 -3.74 -17.61
N PRO A 66 5.10 -4.53 -16.81
CA PRO A 66 4.77 -5.89 -16.36
C PRO A 66 3.68 -5.88 -15.27
N LEU A 67 2.66 -6.74 -15.41
CA LEU A 67 1.50 -6.84 -14.53
C LEU A 67 1.84 -7.57 -13.20
N VAL A 68 2.91 -7.14 -12.54
CA VAL A 68 3.43 -7.77 -11.32
C VAL A 68 3.26 -6.79 -10.15
N PRO A 69 2.64 -7.19 -9.04
CA PRO A 69 2.55 -6.36 -7.85
C PRO A 69 3.93 -5.95 -7.35
N ALA A 70 4.09 -4.67 -7.01
CA ALA A 70 5.36 -4.11 -6.54
C ALA A 70 5.94 -4.83 -5.30
N LEU A 71 5.06 -5.41 -4.46
CA LEU A 71 5.42 -6.20 -3.28
C LEU A 71 6.13 -7.47 -3.69
N VAL A 72 5.66 -8.17 -4.72
CA VAL A 72 6.30 -9.38 -5.22
C VAL A 72 7.69 -9.04 -5.74
N VAL A 73 7.81 -7.98 -6.55
CA VAL A 73 9.09 -7.52 -7.08
C VAL A 73 10.07 -7.23 -5.95
N GLN A 74 9.68 -6.42 -4.97
CA GLN A 74 10.57 -6.06 -3.87
C GLN A 74 10.95 -7.25 -2.97
N CYS A 75 10.01 -8.12 -2.62
CA CYS A 75 10.32 -9.30 -1.83
C CYS A 75 11.31 -10.21 -2.56
N VAL A 76 11.15 -10.41 -3.86
CA VAL A 76 12.07 -11.22 -4.67
C VAL A 76 13.43 -10.56 -4.78
N THR A 77 13.48 -9.26 -5.09
CA THR A 77 14.75 -8.50 -5.17
C THR A 77 15.55 -8.59 -3.87
N GLU A 78 14.89 -8.52 -2.71
CA GLU A 78 15.57 -8.67 -1.42
C GLU A 78 16.06 -10.09 -1.15
N VAL A 79 15.27 -11.11 -1.50
CA VAL A 79 15.70 -12.51 -1.39
C VAL A 79 16.88 -12.80 -2.30
N GLU A 80 16.90 -12.24 -3.51
CA GLU A 80 18.03 -12.38 -4.43
C GLU A 80 19.27 -11.62 -3.93
N ALA A 81 19.09 -10.44 -3.33
CA ALA A 81 20.20 -9.61 -2.86
C ALA A 81 20.96 -10.21 -1.67
N ARG A 82 20.27 -10.86 -0.71
CA ARG A 82 20.92 -11.37 0.53
C ARG A 82 20.48 -12.75 0.98
N GLY A 83 19.43 -13.31 0.38
CA GLY A 83 18.84 -14.57 0.81
C GLY A 83 19.46 -15.81 0.19
N LEU A 84 20.11 -15.71 -0.98
CA LEU A 84 20.55 -16.89 -1.75
C LEU A 84 21.57 -17.79 -1.02
N THR A 85 22.27 -17.25 -0.02
CA THR A 85 23.21 -17.99 0.83
C THR A 85 22.56 -18.61 2.07
N GLU A 86 21.31 -18.28 2.38
CA GLU A 86 20.61 -18.74 3.57
C GLU A 86 20.03 -20.15 3.38
N VAL A 87 20.22 -21.01 4.38
CA VAL A 87 19.77 -22.40 4.32
C VAL A 87 18.27 -22.47 4.53
N GLY A 88 17.57 -23.18 3.63
CA GLY A 88 16.14 -23.43 3.80
C GLY A 88 15.25 -22.23 3.45
N LEU A 89 15.70 -21.37 2.53
CA LEU A 89 14.83 -20.38 1.87
C LEU A 89 13.46 -20.97 1.50
N TYR A 90 12.41 -20.20 1.76
CA TYR A 90 11.00 -20.59 1.60
C TYR A 90 10.51 -21.80 2.41
N ARG A 91 11.39 -22.65 2.95
CA ARG A 91 11.03 -23.81 3.78
C ARG A 91 10.95 -23.45 5.25
N VAL A 92 11.94 -22.74 5.78
CA VAL A 92 11.98 -22.28 7.17
C VAL A 92 10.98 -21.13 7.34
N PRO A 93 10.08 -21.17 8.34
CA PRO A 93 9.18 -20.06 8.64
C PRO A 93 9.93 -18.95 9.40
N GLY A 94 9.80 -17.71 8.94
CA GLY A 94 10.15 -16.54 9.74
C GLY A 94 9.12 -16.29 10.85
N ALA A 95 9.42 -15.37 11.76
CA ALA A 95 8.53 -15.03 12.87
C ALA A 95 7.16 -14.52 12.36
N GLU A 96 6.08 -15.25 12.66
CA GLU A 96 4.73 -14.98 12.11
C GLU A 96 4.21 -13.56 12.42
N GLN A 97 4.51 -13.04 13.61
CA GLN A 97 4.08 -11.69 14.00
C GLN A 97 4.72 -10.63 13.09
N LEU A 98 6.01 -10.79 12.76
CA LEU A 98 6.72 -9.92 11.84
C LEU A 98 6.18 -10.08 10.42
N VAL A 99 5.93 -11.32 9.97
CA VAL A 99 5.35 -11.57 8.64
C VAL A 99 4.02 -10.82 8.47
N ARG A 100 3.10 -10.95 9.43
CA ARG A 100 1.79 -10.25 9.41
C ARG A 100 1.93 -8.74 9.52
N GLU A 101 2.87 -8.26 10.32
CA GLU A 101 3.14 -6.83 10.43
C GLU A 101 3.65 -6.25 9.11
N TRP A 102 4.65 -6.90 8.51
CA TRP A 102 5.26 -6.46 7.26
C TRP A 102 4.28 -6.55 6.09
N LYS A 103 3.50 -7.64 5.96
CA LYS A 103 2.41 -7.71 4.97
C LYS A 103 1.48 -6.50 5.09
N ARG A 104 0.98 -6.22 6.30
CA ARG A 104 0.10 -5.05 6.54
C ARG A 104 0.77 -3.72 6.22
N ARG A 105 2.06 -3.55 6.52
CA ARG A 105 2.83 -2.34 6.20
C ARG A 105 2.95 -2.15 4.68
N LEU A 106 3.29 -3.20 3.94
CA LEU A 106 3.44 -3.17 2.48
C LEU A 106 2.10 -2.91 1.78
N LEU A 107 1.03 -3.58 2.21
CA LEU A 107 -0.32 -3.35 1.69
C LEU A 107 -0.77 -1.89 1.90
N ARG A 108 -0.53 -1.32 3.08
CA ARG A 108 -0.86 0.09 3.38
C ARG A 108 -0.04 1.10 2.57
N ALA A 109 1.19 0.76 2.22
CA ALA A 109 2.08 1.66 1.51
C ALA A 109 1.69 1.86 0.03
N GLY A 110 0.90 0.93 -0.55
CA GLY A 110 0.19 1.14 -1.82
C GLY A 110 1.07 1.67 -2.97
N GLY A 111 2.30 1.15 -3.06
CA GLY A 111 3.29 1.52 -4.09
C GLY A 111 4.55 2.24 -3.58
N ALA A 112 4.48 3.00 -2.48
CA ALA A 112 5.65 3.61 -1.84
C ALA A 112 6.19 2.69 -0.73
N LEU A 113 6.60 1.50 -1.14
CA LEU A 113 6.90 0.43 -0.20
C LEU A 113 8.15 0.75 0.64
N PRO A 114 8.09 0.60 1.98
CA PRO A 114 9.23 0.81 2.86
C PRO A 114 10.37 -0.18 2.53
N ALA A 115 11.61 0.25 2.71
CA ALA A 115 12.78 -0.60 2.47
C ALA A 115 12.75 -1.84 3.38
N LEU A 116 12.60 -3.01 2.75
CA LEU A 116 12.66 -4.33 3.37
C LEU A 116 14.05 -4.66 3.95
N GLY A 117 15.08 -3.87 3.65
CA GLY A 117 16.41 -3.98 4.25
C GLY A 117 16.45 -3.81 5.78
N SER A 118 15.40 -3.25 6.38
CA SER A 118 15.23 -3.20 7.85
C SER A 118 14.80 -4.53 8.49
N VAL A 119 14.39 -5.52 7.68
CA VAL A 119 14.04 -6.86 8.16
C VAL A 119 15.32 -7.68 8.28
N ALA A 120 15.80 -7.97 9.49
CA ALA A 120 17.03 -8.76 9.65
C ALA A 120 16.89 -10.18 9.06
N ASP A 121 15.78 -10.87 9.37
CA ASP A 121 15.54 -12.26 8.98
C ASP A 121 14.93 -12.37 7.57
N ILE A 122 15.63 -13.01 6.63
CA ILE A 122 15.13 -13.22 5.27
C ILE A 122 13.95 -14.18 5.20
N HIS A 123 13.81 -15.09 6.17
CA HIS A 123 12.69 -16.01 6.24
C HIS A 123 11.38 -15.27 6.52
N VAL A 124 11.42 -14.08 7.16
CA VAL A 124 10.28 -13.19 7.29
C VAL A 124 9.87 -12.64 5.92
N VAL A 125 10.82 -12.17 5.09
CA VAL A 125 10.54 -11.68 3.73
C VAL A 125 9.94 -12.79 2.86
N CYS A 126 10.52 -13.99 2.92
CA CYS A 126 9.97 -15.19 2.27
C CYS A 126 8.56 -15.51 2.79
N GLY A 127 8.34 -15.37 4.09
CA GLY A 127 7.05 -15.54 4.74
C GLY A 127 6.00 -14.56 4.23
N VAL A 128 6.35 -13.28 4.11
CA VAL A 128 5.48 -12.23 3.57
C VAL A 128 5.08 -12.54 2.13
N LEU A 129 6.03 -12.92 1.28
CA LEU A 129 5.74 -13.29 -0.10
C LEU A 129 4.79 -14.49 -0.17
N LYS A 130 5.06 -15.55 0.61
CA LYS A 130 4.20 -16.73 0.69
C LYS A 130 2.80 -16.38 1.19
N ASP A 131 2.69 -15.56 2.22
CA ASP A 131 1.41 -15.16 2.82
C ASP A 131 0.61 -14.24 1.89
N PHE A 132 1.27 -13.40 1.09
CA PHE A 132 0.62 -12.59 0.07
C PHE A 132 0.02 -13.45 -1.06
N LEU A 133 0.75 -14.47 -1.53
CA LEU A 133 0.29 -15.34 -2.61
C LEU A 133 -0.78 -16.35 -2.16
N ARG A 134 -0.87 -16.64 -0.85
CA ARG A 134 -1.87 -17.56 -0.30
C ARG A 134 -3.25 -16.92 -0.06
N GLY A 135 -3.33 -15.59 0.06
CA GLY A 135 -4.54 -14.85 0.46
C GLY A 135 -4.45 -14.40 1.91
#